data_AF-A0A4S2LE88-F1
#
_entry.id   AF-A0A4S2LE88-F1
#
_cell.length_a   1.000
_cell.length_b   1.000
_cell.length_c   1.000
_cell.angle_alpha   90.00
_cell.angle_beta   90.00
_cell.angle_gamma   90.00
#
_symmetry.space_group_name_H-M   'P 1'
#
loop_
_entity.id
_entity.type
_entity.pdbx_description
1 polymer ?
#
loop_
_entity_poly.entity_id
_entity_poly.type
_entity_poly.pdbx_seq_one_letter_code
_entity_poly.pdbx_strand_id
1 'polypeptide(L)'
;MSADEWSVGRFLATLDNMENGFFVNSQVTGEDLSVSQSARLAFIHLDASDAIGHAASRESPISKSSQYRSLLHQFDGFLSKITRKLKRVSEGLNVRVAFVLTADHGMTDSDGHGGDSLQETITPLLVWGAGLVGPRLSESSFERHLFTQTDSYGFPVQIEGRQVNEIQQVDLCPLMAALLGIPIPKNSRGRLPLALVNSSDPVKFQMIRANCLQLIAQLQVKLEEKRRSYFMLFFMEYGRLTQEDVANRMQRAETLGAKREYADAIEQYSQLEELTIAALDYYDTYDRKFFRIFVGLSCLLWSLEILCSMLGEVQAGQQQVCAKPRPIGICQLFLCGYGTVIFVFAYSRPVSHTVCQIMPLVFALHLAWSRRRQTQLLNLIKGTAQGMCQAVCTLKTVGPLASFLSVAPRLLIVLNCVCILELLIWGFSHRSCLSAASILVSIWPLLDRSFGRGRKTLRFLWPFACILLAVFPLLPVSSSIYSPFLVTFGGLTLSVISAVFVWRVFISTQLQVKCRYAILPFVMSFFVAVAGLAVLVTRSSTSVAPVARRAVQLFSWSSLGTRCYSLVYFYASVFSGYKWSFQTWRQINYGTLKQRAYARETTHSKRKNVYANSRHFDVLCFLSFYSS
;
A
#
# COMPACT_ATOMS: atom_id res chain seq x y z
N MET A 1 23.44 23.11 23.14
CA MET A 1 22.22 22.62 23.81
C MET A 1 21.40 21.88 22.78
N SER A 2 21.16 20.59 22.98
CA SER A 2 20.29 19.81 22.08
C SER A 2 18.82 20.25 22.27
N ALA A 3 17.95 19.91 21.31
CA ALA A 3 16.51 20.17 21.44
C ALA A 3 15.94 19.51 22.71
N ASP A 4 16.36 18.28 22.99
CA ASP A 4 15.95 17.53 24.19
C ASP A 4 16.44 18.18 25.48
N GLU A 5 17.69 18.65 25.52
CA GLU A 5 18.22 19.38 26.67
C GLU A 5 17.45 20.68 26.92
N TRP A 6 17.05 21.38 25.85
CA TRP A 6 16.19 22.56 25.95
C TRP A 6 14.79 22.21 26.47
N SER A 7 14.15 21.16 25.94
CA SER A 7 12.81 20.71 26.35
C SER A 7 12.79 20.32 27.83
N VAL A 8 13.76 19.52 28.25
CA VAL A 8 13.93 19.12 29.66
C VAL A 8 14.21 20.33 30.53
N GLY A 9 15.14 21.20 30.13
CA GLY A 9 15.46 22.42 30.86
C GLY A 9 14.25 23.35 31.03
N ARG A 10 13.45 23.51 29.98
CA ARG A 10 12.23 24.33 30.01
C ARG A 10 11.19 23.74 30.95
N PHE A 11 10.98 22.42 30.90
CA PHE A 11 10.07 21.75 31.83
C PHE A 11 10.54 21.88 33.28
N LEU A 12 11.83 21.66 33.57
CA LEU A 12 12.37 21.83 34.93
C LEU A 12 12.15 23.26 35.45
N ALA A 13 12.28 24.28 34.59
CA ALA A 13 12.02 25.66 34.95
C ALA A 13 10.53 25.94 35.23
N THR A 14 9.58 25.25 34.59
CA THR A 14 8.15 25.41 34.91
C THR A 14 7.76 24.77 36.24
N LEU A 15 8.55 23.81 36.75
CA LEU A 15 8.35 23.23 38.07
C LEU A 15 8.76 24.19 39.20
N ASP A 16 9.70 25.11 38.94
CA ASP A 16 10.15 26.11 39.91
C ASP A 16 9.18 27.30 40.05
N ASN A 17 8.32 27.51 39.07
CA ASN A 17 7.35 28.60 39.08
C ASN A 17 6.06 28.17 39.80
N MET A 18 5.94 28.48 41.09
CA MET A 18 4.75 28.14 41.88
C MET A 18 3.57 29.11 41.69
N GLU A 19 3.81 30.26 41.04
CA GLU A 19 2.78 31.30 40.81
C GLU A 19 2.00 31.06 39.52
N ASN A 20 2.69 30.67 38.43
CA ASN A 20 2.12 30.46 37.09
C ASN A 20 2.58 29.14 36.41
N GLY A 21 3.31 28.27 37.11
CA GLY A 21 3.84 27.00 36.56
C GLY A 21 2.99 25.76 36.81
N PHE A 22 3.64 24.58 36.84
CA PHE A 22 2.93 23.30 36.79
C PHE A 22 2.16 22.96 38.10
N PHE A 23 2.63 23.44 39.25
CA PHE A 23 2.02 23.16 40.56
C PHE A 23 1.17 24.29 41.13
N VAL A 24 0.76 25.27 40.31
CA VAL A 24 -0.04 26.42 40.77
C VAL A 24 -1.28 25.95 41.52
N ASN A 25 -1.56 26.54 42.68
CA ASN A 25 -2.82 26.32 43.38
C ASN A 25 -3.93 27.04 42.62
N SER A 26 -4.76 26.30 41.90
CA SER A 26 -6.03 26.84 41.41
C SER A 26 -6.92 27.04 42.63
N GLN A 27 -6.97 28.26 43.18
CA GLN A 27 -8.01 28.65 44.12
C GLN A 27 -9.34 28.65 43.36
N VAL A 28 -10.05 27.53 43.40
CA VAL A 28 -11.45 27.47 42.97
C VAL A 28 -12.26 28.07 44.11
N THR A 29 -12.45 29.40 44.06
CA THR A 29 -13.37 30.13 44.92
C THR A 29 -14.74 30.13 44.26
N GLY A 30 -15.71 29.39 44.80
CA GLY A 30 -17.11 29.44 44.36
C GLY A 30 -17.77 28.07 44.33
N GLU A 31 -19.07 28.05 44.65
CA GLU A 31 -19.97 26.90 44.84
C GLU A 31 -20.21 26.00 43.59
N ASP A 32 -19.25 25.87 42.68
CA ASP A 32 -19.29 24.88 41.60
C ASP A 32 -18.61 23.58 42.05
N LEU A 33 -19.33 22.79 42.84
CA LEU A 33 -18.97 21.40 43.20
C LEU A 33 -18.91 20.42 42.00
N SER A 34 -18.99 20.92 40.76
CA SER A 34 -18.83 20.16 39.52
C SER A 34 -17.42 20.22 38.93
N VAL A 35 -16.48 20.93 39.57
CA VAL A 35 -15.10 21.04 39.10
C VAL A 35 -14.33 19.74 39.35
N SER A 36 -14.23 18.95 38.28
CA SER A 36 -13.19 17.94 38.01
C SER A 36 -11.94 18.16 38.85
N GLN A 37 -11.50 17.14 39.61
CA GLN A 37 -10.17 17.13 40.21
C GLN A 37 -9.17 17.59 39.15
N SER A 38 -8.47 18.70 39.41
CA SER A 38 -7.56 19.35 38.45
C SER A 38 -6.33 18.48 38.22
N ALA A 39 -6.49 17.44 37.40
CA ALA A 39 -5.42 16.58 36.93
C ALA A 39 -4.59 17.35 35.91
N ARG A 40 -3.26 17.29 36.05
CA ARG A 40 -2.32 17.95 35.15
C ARG A 40 -1.50 16.91 34.42
N LEU A 41 -1.37 17.11 33.12
CA LEU A 41 -0.56 16.26 32.25
C LEU A 41 0.60 17.09 31.70
N ALA A 42 1.82 16.60 31.88
CA ALA A 42 2.99 17.08 31.17
C ALA A 42 3.39 16.03 30.13
N PHE A 43 3.44 16.42 28.86
CA PHE A 43 3.93 15.58 27.78
C PHE A 43 5.31 16.10 27.36
N ILE A 44 6.35 15.28 27.52
CA ILE A 44 7.72 15.63 27.19
C ILE A 44 8.16 14.71 26.05
N HIS A 45 8.36 15.30 24.88
CA HIS A 45 8.83 14.60 23.69
C HIS A 45 10.35 14.77 23.56
N LEU A 46 11.07 13.66 23.38
CA LEU A 46 12.52 13.63 23.19
C LEU A 46 12.81 13.03 21.81
N ASP A 47 13.33 13.86 20.90
CA ASP A 47 13.40 13.55 19.46
C ASP A 47 14.78 13.00 19.05
N ALA A 48 15.81 13.18 19.88
CA ALA A 48 17.18 12.88 19.46
C ALA A 48 17.41 11.39 19.13
N SER A 49 16.59 10.47 19.66
CA SER A 49 16.68 9.04 19.34
C SER A 49 16.33 8.73 17.90
N ASP A 50 15.35 9.41 17.32
CA ASP A 50 14.99 9.22 15.92
C ASP A 50 16.11 9.74 15.01
N ALA A 51 16.49 11.00 15.21
CA ALA A 51 17.52 11.66 14.41
C ALA A 51 18.89 10.96 14.48
N ILE A 52 19.33 10.56 15.67
CA ILE A 52 20.61 9.85 15.86
C ILE A 52 20.49 8.39 15.41
N GLY A 53 19.34 7.75 15.58
CA GLY A 53 19.08 6.42 15.02
C GLY A 53 19.30 6.39 13.52
N HIS A 54 18.71 7.35 12.80
CA HIS A 54 18.88 7.55 11.36
C HIS A 54 20.30 7.94 10.93
N ALA A 55 21.03 8.68 11.76
CA ALA A 55 22.41 9.02 11.47
C ALA A 55 23.34 7.81 11.66
N ALA A 56 23.17 7.09 12.77
CA ALA A 56 24.00 5.96 13.17
C ALA A 56 23.86 4.77 12.22
N SER A 57 22.63 4.47 11.77
CA SER A 57 22.30 3.38 10.85
C SER A 57 23.03 3.46 9.50
N ARG A 58 23.48 4.66 9.10
CA ARG A 58 24.25 4.88 7.86
C ARG A 58 25.69 4.40 7.96
N GLU A 59 26.24 4.37 9.18
CA GLU A 59 27.63 4.02 9.44
C GLU A 59 27.76 2.57 9.93
N SER A 60 26.81 2.11 10.75
CA SER A 60 26.80 0.78 11.34
C SER A 60 25.40 0.39 11.83
N PRO A 61 25.12 -0.91 12.06
CA PRO A 61 23.91 -1.33 12.77
C PRO A 61 23.73 -0.56 14.07
N ILE A 62 22.54 0.00 14.31
CA ILE A 62 22.22 0.84 15.49
C ILE A 62 22.57 0.11 16.79
N SER A 63 22.32 -1.20 16.85
CA SER A 63 22.66 -2.07 17.98
C SER A 63 24.14 -2.03 18.39
N LYS A 64 25.03 -1.62 17.48
CA LYS A 64 26.49 -1.51 17.68
C LYS A 64 26.99 -0.05 17.74
N SER A 65 26.11 0.92 17.56
CA SER A 65 26.48 2.35 17.53
C SER A 65 26.84 2.86 18.93
N SER A 66 28.07 3.36 19.09
CA SER A 66 28.51 4.04 20.31
C SER A 66 27.79 5.38 20.51
N GLN A 67 27.45 6.07 19.41
CA GLN A 67 26.71 7.33 19.43
C GLN A 67 25.30 7.11 20.00
N TYR A 68 24.60 6.07 19.52
CA TYR A 68 23.26 5.74 20.02
C TYR A 68 23.30 5.32 21.50
N ARG A 69 24.30 4.54 21.92
CA ARG A 69 24.49 4.20 23.35
C ARG A 69 24.76 5.44 24.21
N SER A 70 25.59 6.37 23.74
CA SER A 70 25.85 7.63 24.46
C SER A 70 24.57 8.46 24.62
N LEU A 71 23.70 8.47 23.60
CA LEU A 71 22.39 9.11 23.69
C LEU A 71 21.51 8.47 24.77
N LEU A 72 21.44 7.14 24.84
CA LEU A 72 20.65 6.45 25.88
C LEU A 72 21.12 6.82 27.30
N HIS A 73 22.43 6.98 27.51
CA HIS A 73 22.96 7.48 28.78
C HIS A 73 22.54 8.93 29.08
N GLN A 74 22.44 9.79 28.06
CA GLN A 74 21.92 11.15 28.24
C GLN A 74 20.43 11.15 28.61
N PHE A 75 19.63 10.28 27.99
CA PHE A 75 18.21 10.11 28.31
C PHE A 75 18.02 9.66 29.75
N ASP A 76 18.80 8.69 30.23
CA ASP A 76 18.80 8.29 31.65
C ASP A 76 19.08 9.50 32.56
N GLY A 77 20.08 10.32 32.22
CA GLY A 77 20.39 11.57 32.91
C GLY A 77 19.23 12.56 32.95
N PHE A 78 18.47 12.71 31.85
CA PHE A 78 17.28 13.56 31.80
C PHE A 78 16.15 13.02 32.69
N LEU A 79 15.84 11.74 32.61
CA LEU A 79 14.83 11.08 33.44
C LEU A 79 15.16 11.23 34.93
N SER A 80 16.43 11.07 35.27
CA SER A 80 16.98 11.24 36.62
C SER A 80 16.77 12.67 37.15
N LYS A 81 17.03 13.69 36.32
CA LYS A 81 16.79 15.11 36.67
C LYS A 81 15.30 15.40 36.87
N ILE A 82 14.46 14.97 35.93
CA ILE A 82 13.00 15.15 35.97
C ILE A 82 12.41 14.52 37.22
N THR A 83 12.70 13.24 37.45
CA THR A 83 12.12 12.46 38.56
C THR A 83 12.52 13.04 39.91
N ARG A 84 13.80 13.38 40.11
CA ARG A 84 14.25 14.02 41.37
C ARG A 84 13.61 15.38 41.60
N LYS A 85 13.54 16.22 40.56
CA LYS A 85 12.96 17.57 40.68
C LYS A 85 11.48 17.50 41.01
N LEU A 86 10.72 16.68 40.28
CA LEU A 86 9.30 16.47 40.55
C LEU A 86 9.08 15.95 41.98
N LYS A 87 9.83 14.93 42.41
CA LYS A 87 9.73 14.41 43.78
C LYS A 87 9.96 15.51 44.81
N ARG A 88 11.04 16.29 44.69
CA ARG A 88 11.38 17.38 45.61
C ARG A 88 10.31 18.48 45.64
N VAL A 89 9.81 18.92 44.47
CA VAL A 89 8.82 20.02 44.40
C VAL A 89 7.43 19.56 44.86
N SER A 90 7.08 18.29 44.60
CA SER A 90 5.82 17.69 45.07
C SER A 90 5.81 17.35 46.56
N GLU A 91 6.97 17.32 47.21
CA GLU A 91 7.09 16.97 48.62
C GLU A 91 6.37 18.02 49.49
N GLY A 92 5.45 17.56 50.35
CA GLY A 92 4.62 18.43 51.17
C GLY A 92 3.40 19.03 50.45
N LEU A 93 3.24 18.83 49.13
CA LEU A 93 2.02 19.16 48.41
C LEU A 93 1.04 17.97 48.47
N ASN A 94 -0.27 18.25 48.56
CA ASN A 94 -1.30 17.21 48.46
C ASN A 94 -1.54 16.79 46.99
N VAL A 95 -0.50 16.29 46.34
CA VAL A 95 -0.51 15.88 44.93
C VAL A 95 0.02 14.47 44.78
N ARG A 96 -0.53 13.74 43.81
CA ARG A 96 -0.10 12.39 43.44
C ARG A 96 0.52 12.45 42.06
N VAL A 97 1.73 11.90 41.91
CA VAL A 97 2.49 11.94 40.65
C VAL A 97 2.70 10.54 40.12
N ALA A 98 2.37 10.33 38.85
CA ALA A 98 2.63 9.11 38.10
C ALA A 98 3.48 9.45 36.86
N PHE A 99 4.28 8.49 36.42
CA PHE A 99 5.17 8.60 35.28
C PHE A 99 4.84 7.50 34.28
N VAL A 100 4.80 7.88 33.00
CA VAL A 100 4.64 6.97 31.86
C VAL A 100 5.72 7.35 30.87
N LEU A 101 6.69 6.46 30.66
CA LEU A 101 7.76 6.60 29.68
C LEU A 101 7.58 5.52 28.62
N THR A 102 7.53 5.94 27.36
CA THR A 102 7.43 5.04 26.22
C THR A 102 8.02 5.67 24.96
N ALA A 103 7.95 4.94 23.84
CA ALA A 103 8.23 5.45 22.50
C ALA A 103 7.03 5.20 21.59
N ASP A 104 6.92 5.99 20.53
CA ASP A 104 5.94 5.83 19.46
C ASP A 104 6.32 4.69 18.49
N HIS A 105 7.61 4.47 18.28
CA HIS A 105 8.13 3.34 17.50
C HIS A 105 9.52 2.90 17.94
N GLY A 106 9.94 1.72 17.45
CA GLY A 106 11.34 1.29 17.46
C GLY A 106 12.04 1.61 16.12
N MET A 107 13.21 1.01 15.89
CA MET A 107 14.02 1.28 14.70
C MET A 107 14.78 0.02 14.27
N THR A 108 14.83 -0.24 12.97
CA THR A 108 15.64 -1.34 12.41
C THR A 108 17.13 -0.98 12.32
N ASP A 109 17.99 -1.99 12.30
CA ASP A 109 19.45 -1.80 12.17
C ASP A 109 19.88 -1.17 10.83
N SER A 110 19.02 -1.20 9.81
CA SER A 110 19.32 -0.80 8.41
C SER A 110 18.63 0.49 7.96
N ASP A 111 18.37 1.40 8.89
CA ASP A 111 17.79 2.74 8.64
C ASP A 111 16.33 2.72 8.17
N GLY A 112 15.43 2.28 9.07
CA GLY A 112 14.00 2.28 8.78
C GLY A 112 13.13 2.09 10.02
N HIS A 113 12.04 2.86 10.04
CA HIS A 113 10.85 2.67 10.85
C HIS A 113 9.62 2.94 9.94
N GLY A 114 8.41 2.61 10.41
CA GLY A 114 7.16 2.76 9.64
C GLY A 114 6.71 1.51 8.89
N GLY A 115 7.46 0.41 9.00
CA GLY A 115 7.02 -0.93 8.66
C GLY A 115 6.26 -1.64 9.79
N ASP A 116 6.14 -2.96 9.67
CA ASP A 116 5.42 -3.85 10.59
C ASP A 116 6.34 -4.85 11.31
N SER A 117 7.67 -4.63 11.27
CA SER A 117 8.60 -5.53 11.95
C SER A 117 8.52 -5.39 13.48
N LEU A 118 8.95 -6.43 14.20
CA LEU A 118 8.97 -6.42 15.66
C LEU A 118 9.90 -5.33 16.21
N GLN A 119 11.02 -5.06 15.54
CA GLN A 119 11.96 -4.00 15.92
C GLN A 119 11.36 -2.60 15.78
N GLU A 120 10.35 -2.42 14.93
CA GLU A 120 9.67 -1.13 14.70
C GLU A 120 8.43 -0.97 15.58
N THR A 121 7.74 -2.06 15.90
CA THR A 121 6.44 -2.04 16.59
C THR A 121 6.54 -2.23 18.10
N ILE A 122 7.58 -2.89 18.59
CA ILE A 122 7.82 -3.09 20.02
C ILE A 122 8.55 -1.88 20.58
N THR A 123 7.94 -1.24 21.57
CA THR A 123 8.47 -0.05 22.24
C THR A 123 8.64 -0.29 23.72
N PRO A 124 9.62 0.37 24.37
CA PRO A 124 9.77 0.27 25.82
C PRO A 124 8.55 0.90 26.50
N LEU A 125 8.16 0.35 27.65
CA LEU A 125 7.19 0.96 28.56
C LEU A 125 7.69 0.87 29.99
N LEU A 126 7.91 2.03 30.62
CA LEU A 126 8.18 2.14 32.05
C LEU A 126 7.11 2.99 32.69
N VAL A 127 6.42 2.43 33.68
CA VAL A 127 5.37 3.11 34.46
C VAL A 127 5.67 3.00 35.94
N TRP A 128 5.61 4.13 36.66
CA TRP A 128 5.81 4.14 38.12
C TRP A 128 5.15 5.35 38.78
N GLY A 129 5.02 5.30 40.10
CA GLY A 129 4.43 6.37 40.90
C GLY A 129 3.01 6.05 41.38
N ALA A 130 2.24 7.08 41.71
CA ALA A 130 0.94 6.94 42.33
C ALA A 130 -0.10 6.29 41.40
N GLY A 131 -0.95 5.41 41.95
CA GLY A 131 -1.99 4.72 41.20
C GLY A 131 -1.48 3.56 40.32
N LEU A 132 -0.18 3.32 40.28
CA LEU A 132 0.44 2.21 39.55
C LEU A 132 0.90 1.11 40.49
N VAL A 133 0.83 -0.15 40.04
CA VAL A 133 1.35 -1.31 40.76
C VAL A 133 2.87 -1.31 40.68
N GLY A 134 3.53 -1.56 41.81
CA GLY A 134 4.99 -1.71 41.86
C GLY A 134 5.49 -2.96 41.13
N PRO A 135 6.81 -3.06 40.88
CA PRO A 135 7.38 -4.22 40.20
C PRO A 135 7.09 -5.51 40.98
N ARG A 136 6.61 -6.53 40.28
CA ARG A 136 6.49 -7.89 40.84
C ARG A 136 7.84 -8.57 40.68
N LEU A 137 8.41 -9.00 41.80
CA LEU A 137 9.61 -9.80 41.79
C LEU A 137 9.24 -11.22 41.35
N SER A 138 10.01 -11.77 40.42
CA SER A 138 9.85 -13.16 40.04
C SER A 138 10.32 -14.03 41.19
N GLU A 139 9.48 -14.96 41.65
CA GLU A 139 9.83 -15.98 42.66
C GLU A 139 11.05 -16.81 42.22
N SER A 140 11.29 -16.87 40.91
CA SER A 140 12.42 -17.57 40.27
C SER A 140 13.72 -16.77 40.18
N SER A 141 13.82 -15.60 40.82
CA SER A 141 15.04 -14.75 40.84
C SER A 141 16.31 -15.45 41.38
N PHE A 142 16.16 -16.62 41.99
CA PHE A 142 17.26 -17.45 42.49
C PHE A 142 17.75 -18.55 41.52
N GLU A 143 17.06 -18.82 40.40
CA GLU A 143 17.44 -19.88 39.45
C GLU A 143 18.04 -19.33 38.14
N ARG A 144 19.35 -19.48 37.99
CA ARG A 144 20.14 -19.03 36.82
C ARG A 144 19.71 -19.60 35.45
N HIS A 145 18.90 -20.65 35.42
CA HIS A 145 18.49 -21.32 34.18
C HIS A 145 17.28 -20.68 33.49
N LEU A 146 16.60 -19.72 34.12
CA LEU A 146 15.38 -19.07 33.59
C LEU A 146 15.62 -17.68 32.99
N PHE A 147 16.87 -17.20 32.94
CA PHE A 147 17.25 -15.96 32.22
C PHE A 147 17.15 -16.10 30.69
N THR A 148 16.81 -17.29 30.19
CA THR A 148 16.65 -17.60 28.76
C THR A 148 15.18 -17.68 28.32
N GLN A 149 14.22 -17.54 29.25
CA GLN A 149 12.81 -17.49 28.86
C GLN A 149 12.53 -16.18 28.14
N THR A 150 12.11 -16.32 26.89
CA THR A 150 11.64 -15.22 26.08
C THR A 150 10.13 -15.29 25.92
N ASP A 151 9.51 -14.14 25.75
CA ASP A 151 8.12 -14.03 25.33
C ASP A 151 7.93 -14.51 23.88
N SER A 152 6.70 -14.35 23.37
CA SER A 152 6.33 -14.70 21.99
C SER A 152 7.05 -13.88 20.91
N TYR A 153 7.72 -12.79 21.31
CA TYR A 153 8.45 -11.87 20.44
C TYR A 153 9.96 -12.02 20.56
N GLY A 154 10.45 -12.90 21.43
CA GLY A 154 11.88 -13.14 21.64
C GLY A 154 12.54 -12.21 22.67
N PHE A 155 11.76 -11.47 23.47
CA PHE A 155 12.29 -10.58 24.52
C PHE A 155 12.28 -11.25 25.90
N PRO A 156 13.18 -10.87 26.82
CA PRO A 156 13.20 -11.44 28.16
C PRO A 156 11.89 -11.19 28.91
N VAL A 157 11.30 -12.26 29.47
CA VAL A 157 10.07 -12.16 30.30
C VAL A 157 10.30 -11.47 31.64
N GLN A 158 11.57 -11.25 32.00
CA GLN A 158 11.99 -10.52 33.19
C GLN A 158 13.24 -9.69 32.91
N ILE A 159 13.35 -8.55 33.58
CA ILE A 159 14.54 -7.69 33.56
C ILE A 159 14.99 -7.51 35.01
N GLU A 160 16.20 -7.96 35.33
CA GLU A 160 16.78 -7.90 36.69
C GLU A 160 15.85 -8.51 37.77
N GLY A 161 15.22 -9.66 37.46
CA GLY A 161 14.31 -10.35 38.39
C GLY A 161 12.93 -9.70 38.54
N ARG A 162 12.63 -8.64 37.78
CA ARG A 162 11.30 -8.00 37.72
C ARG A 162 10.55 -8.51 36.51
N GLN A 163 9.32 -8.95 36.73
CA GLN A 163 8.44 -9.42 35.66
C GLN A 163 8.15 -8.29 34.67
N VAL A 164 8.25 -8.59 33.38
CA VAL A 164 7.83 -7.68 32.30
C VAL A 164 6.39 -8.01 31.94
N ASN A 165 5.54 -6.98 31.88
CA ASN A 165 4.18 -7.10 31.38
C ASN A 165 4.11 -6.52 29.98
N GLU A 166 3.40 -7.22 29.10
CA GLU A 166 3.09 -6.75 27.75
C GLU A 166 1.71 -6.08 27.73
N ILE A 167 1.63 -4.91 27.10
CA ILE A 167 0.36 -4.25 26.77
C ILE A 167 0.40 -3.76 25.33
N GLN A 168 -0.75 -3.48 24.74
CA GLN A 168 -0.79 -2.84 23.41
C GLN A 168 -0.56 -1.34 23.57
N GLN A 169 0.09 -0.68 22.59
CA GLN A 169 0.29 0.77 22.64
C GLN A 169 -1.02 1.55 22.78
N VAL A 170 -2.10 1.04 22.17
CA VAL A 170 -3.45 1.63 22.25
C VAL A 170 -4.02 1.64 23.67
N ASP A 171 -3.53 0.77 24.56
CA ASP A 171 -3.95 0.63 25.97
C ASP A 171 -3.38 1.74 26.87
N LEU A 172 -2.41 2.53 26.38
CA LEU A 172 -1.89 3.69 27.10
C LEU A 172 -2.94 4.79 27.28
N CYS A 173 -3.82 4.98 26.30
CA CYS A 173 -4.87 5.98 26.35
C CYS A 173 -5.84 5.76 27.53
N PRO A 174 -6.47 4.58 27.70
CA PRO A 174 -7.32 4.33 28.87
C PRO A 174 -6.52 4.29 30.18
N LEU A 175 -5.27 3.82 30.18
CA LEU A 175 -4.41 3.86 31.36
C LEU A 175 -4.18 5.30 31.85
N MET A 176 -3.77 6.20 30.97
CA MET A 176 -3.54 7.61 31.30
C MET A 176 -4.83 8.30 31.76
N ALA A 177 -5.96 8.02 31.11
CA ALA A 177 -7.26 8.54 31.53
C ALA A 177 -7.63 8.08 32.95
N ALA A 178 -7.40 6.80 33.27
CA ALA A 178 -7.63 6.25 34.61
C ALA A 178 -6.71 6.87 35.67
N LEU A 179 -5.43 7.10 35.36
CA LEU A 179 -4.48 7.78 36.26
C LEU A 179 -4.86 9.23 36.54
N LEU A 180 -5.35 9.93 35.53
CA LEU A 180 -5.82 11.32 35.63
C LEU A 180 -7.21 11.43 36.26
N GLY A 181 -7.99 10.35 36.32
CA GLY A 181 -9.37 10.37 36.80
C GLY A 181 -10.32 11.13 35.87
N ILE A 182 -10.07 11.08 34.56
CA ILE A 182 -10.89 11.75 33.53
C ILE A 182 -11.63 10.73 32.66
N PRO A 183 -12.70 11.14 31.95
CA PRO A 183 -13.32 10.28 30.95
C PRO A 183 -12.31 9.81 29.89
N ILE A 184 -12.41 8.55 29.48
CA ILE A 184 -11.56 7.98 28.44
C ILE A 184 -11.82 8.75 27.12
N PRO A 185 -10.77 9.14 26.36
CA PRO A 185 -10.95 9.81 25.08
C PRO A 185 -11.84 8.99 24.14
N LYS A 186 -12.86 9.62 23.56
CA LYS A 186 -13.96 8.96 22.81
C LYS A 186 -13.55 7.99 21.70
N ASN A 187 -12.38 8.19 21.10
CA ASN A 187 -11.85 7.37 20.00
C ASN A 187 -10.84 6.31 20.47
N SER A 188 -10.64 6.18 21.78
CA SER A 188 -9.76 5.16 22.35
C SER A 188 -10.31 3.77 22.03
N ARG A 189 -9.42 2.91 21.52
CA ARG A 189 -9.69 1.49 21.26
C ARG A 189 -8.96 0.55 22.22
N GLY A 190 -8.15 1.12 23.11
CA GLY A 190 -7.42 0.35 24.09
C GLY A 190 -8.33 -0.25 25.15
N ARG A 191 -7.83 -1.33 25.75
CA ARG A 191 -8.30 -1.94 26.98
C ARG A 191 -7.56 -1.30 28.13
N LEU A 192 -8.22 -1.12 29.26
CA LEU A 192 -7.56 -0.62 30.47
C LEU A 192 -6.70 -1.75 31.06
N PRO A 193 -5.37 -1.62 31.14
CA PRO A 193 -4.52 -2.66 31.71
C PRO A 193 -4.62 -2.63 33.24
N LEU A 194 -5.70 -3.20 33.79
CA LEU A 194 -6.00 -3.22 35.23
C LEU A 194 -4.89 -3.84 36.08
N ALA A 195 -4.05 -4.70 35.49
CA ALA A 195 -2.88 -5.28 36.14
C ALA A 195 -1.83 -4.23 36.55
N LEU A 196 -1.78 -3.09 35.84
CA LEU A 196 -0.90 -1.96 36.13
C LEU A 196 -1.51 -0.97 37.12
N VAL A 197 -2.83 -1.03 37.36
CA VAL A 197 -3.56 -0.07 38.21
C VAL A 197 -3.58 -0.55 39.66
N ASN A 198 -3.06 0.27 40.56
CA ASN A 198 -3.10 0.05 42.00
C ASN A 198 -4.31 0.78 42.60
N SER A 199 -5.44 0.06 42.68
CA SER A 199 -6.71 0.55 43.23
C SER A 199 -7.53 -0.62 43.77
N SER A 200 -8.59 -0.33 44.52
CA SER A 200 -9.51 -1.34 45.05
C SER A 200 -10.40 -1.94 43.96
N ASP A 201 -10.86 -3.18 44.16
CA ASP A 201 -11.70 -3.88 43.18
C ASP A 201 -13.00 -3.14 42.80
N PRO A 202 -13.73 -2.46 43.71
CA PRO A 202 -14.87 -1.64 43.33
C PRO A 202 -14.51 -0.53 42.34
N VAL A 203 -13.34 0.10 42.51
CA VAL A 203 -12.87 1.17 41.62
C VAL A 203 -12.43 0.58 40.28
N LYS A 204 -11.68 -0.53 40.30
CA LYS A 204 -11.28 -1.25 39.08
C LYS A 204 -12.50 -1.69 38.26
N PHE A 205 -13.55 -2.18 38.93
CA PHE A 205 -14.83 -2.52 38.33
C PHE A 205 -15.47 -1.32 37.62
N GLN A 206 -15.51 -0.14 38.26
CA GLN A 206 -16.06 1.07 37.61
C GLN A 206 -15.22 1.53 36.41
N MET A 207 -13.89 1.41 36.51
CA MET A 207 -12.99 1.81 35.43
C MET A 207 -13.14 0.92 34.19
N ILE A 208 -13.14 -0.41 34.35
CA ILE A 208 -13.32 -1.34 33.22
C ILE A 208 -14.74 -1.26 32.65
N ARG A 209 -15.74 -1.07 33.51
CA ARG A 209 -17.12 -0.83 33.07
C ARG A 209 -17.19 0.41 32.16
N ALA A 210 -16.57 1.51 32.55
CA ALA A 210 -16.55 2.74 31.73
C ALA A 210 -15.84 2.53 30.38
N ASN A 211 -14.69 1.84 30.38
CA ASN A 211 -13.97 1.51 29.15
C ASN A 211 -14.79 0.61 28.23
N CYS A 212 -15.42 -0.43 28.76
CA CYS A 212 -16.24 -1.37 28.01
C CYS A 212 -17.46 -0.68 27.38
N LEU A 213 -18.19 0.14 28.15
CA LEU A 213 -19.33 0.91 27.63
C LEU A 213 -18.92 1.85 26.49
N GLN A 214 -17.76 2.49 26.59
CA GLN A 214 -17.24 3.32 25.50
C GLN A 214 -16.93 2.50 24.23
N LEU A 215 -16.31 1.32 24.38
CA LEU A 215 -16.02 0.44 23.25
C LEU A 215 -17.31 -0.06 22.58
N ILE A 216 -18.33 -0.41 23.38
CA ILE A 216 -19.64 -0.84 22.88
C ILE A 216 -20.34 0.29 22.12
N ALA A 217 -20.28 1.54 22.62
CA ALA A 217 -20.85 2.68 21.93
C ALA A 217 -20.19 2.90 20.55
N GLN A 218 -18.86 2.74 20.46
CA GLN A 218 -18.15 2.79 19.18
C GLN A 218 -18.58 1.64 18.26
N LEU A 219 -18.74 0.42 18.80
CA LEU A 219 -19.19 -0.74 18.03
C LEU A 219 -20.59 -0.52 17.44
N GLN A 220 -21.52 0.04 18.20
CA GLN A 220 -22.88 0.34 17.72
C GLN A 220 -22.86 1.31 16.54
N VAL A 221 -22.11 2.41 16.65
CA VAL A 221 -21.96 3.37 15.55
C VAL A 221 -21.36 2.71 14.31
N LYS A 222 -20.31 1.90 14.49
CA LYS A 222 -19.63 1.21 13.37
C LYS A 222 -20.51 0.16 12.71
N LEU A 223 -21.26 -0.60 13.51
CA LEU A 223 -22.23 -1.57 13.04
C LEU A 223 -23.29 -0.89 12.16
N GLU A 224 -23.87 0.22 12.63
CA GLU A 224 -24.88 0.97 11.89
C GLU A 224 -24.33 1.58 10.59
N GLU A 225 -23.12 2.15 10.64
CA GLU A 225 -22.42 2.69 9.47
C GLU A 225 -22.29 1.62 8.38
N LYS A 226 -21.84 0.41 8.75
CA LYS A 226 -21.70 -0.71 7.81
C LYS A 226 -23.05 -1.26 7.37
N ARG A 227 -24.02 -1.42 8.27
CA ARG A 227 -25.36 -1.90 7.93
C ARG A 227 -26.06 -1.00 6.92
N ARG A 228 -25.90 0.33 7.01
CA ARG A 228 -26.48 1.30 6.05
C ARG A 228 -25.76 1.31 4.70
N SER A 229 -24.49 0.93 4.67
CA SER A 229 -23.67 0.91 3.45
C SER A 229 -23.89 -0.35 2.59
N TYR A 230 -24.58 -1.37 3.14
CA TYR A 230 -24.81 -2.65 2.50
C TYR A 230 -26.30 -2.95 2.36
N PHE A 231 -26.66 -3.66 1.30
CA PHE A 231 -28.01 -4.21 1.19
C PHE A 231 -28.16 -5.37 2.18
N MET A 232 -29.31 -5.45 2.86
CA MET A 232 -29.53 -6.34 4.01
C MET A 232 -29.19 -7.80 3.72
N LEU A 233 -29.47 -8.31 2.52
CA LEU A 233 -29.15 -9.69 2.12
C LEU A 233 -27.64 -10.00 2.01
N PHE A 234 -26.79 -8.98 1.93
CA PHE A 234 -25.33 -9.13 1.79
C PHE A 234 -24.55 -8.58 2.99
N PHE A 235 -25.25 -8.10 4.02
CA PHE A 235 -24.65 -7.67 5.26
C PHE A 235 -24.59 -8.84 6.24
N MET A 236 -23.40 -9.10 6.78
CA MET A 236 -23.14 -10.15 7.75
C MET A 236 -22.69 -9.51 9.05
N GLU A 237 -23.38 -9.83 10.14
CA GLU A 237 -22.97 -9.39 11.46
C GLU A 237 -21.86 -10.28 12.03
N TYR A 238 -21.13 -9.76 13.01
CA TYR A 238 -20.06 -10.49 13.68
C TYR A 238 -20.64 -11.63 14.54
N GLY A 239 -20.52 -12.87 14.05
CA GLY A 239 -21.23 -14.01 14.62
C GLY A 239 -20.84 -14.44 16.05
N ARG A 240 -19.79 -13.86 16.65
CA ARG A 240 -19.39 -14.17 18.05
C ARG A 240 -19.92 -13.18 19.08
N LEU A 241 -20.51 -12.06 18.64
CA LEU A 241 -21.04 -11.03 19.53
C LEU A 241 -22.26 -10.37 18.89
N THR A 242 -23.45 -10.90 19.20
CA THR A 242 -24.71 -10.28 18.80
C THR A 242 -25.08 -9.14 19.75
N GLN A 243 -26.03 -8.28 19.35
CA GLN A 243 -26.56 -7.25 20.26
C GLN A 243 -27.20 -7.85 21.52
N GLU A 244 -27.83 -9.01 21.41
CA GLU A 244 -28.38 -9.74 22.55
C GLU A 244 -27.28 -10.25 23.48
N ASP A 245 -26.18 -10.79 22.92
CA ASP A 245 -25.01 -11.21 23.71
C ASP A 245 -24.41 -10.06 24.50
N VAL A 246 -24.29 -8.87 23.89
CA VAL A 246 -23.81 -7.66 24.55
C VAL A 246 -24.73 -7.30 25.73
N ALA A 247 -26.04 -7.25 25.50
CA ALA A 247 -27.02 -6.93 26.54
C ALA A 247 -26.97 -7.92 27.70
N ASN A 248 -26.97 -9.23 27.42
CA ASN A 248 -26.93 -10.29 28.41
C ASN A 248 -25.64 -10.27 29.25
N ARG A 249 -24.48 -10.08 28.60
CA ARG A 249 -23.18 -10.02 29.29
C ARG A 249 -23.05 -8.77 30.15
N MET A 250 -23.51 -7.62 29.66
CA MET A 250 -23.56 -6.39 30.47
C MET A 250 -24.45 -6.58 31.70
N GLN A 251 -25.68 -7.07 31.53
CA GLN A 251 -26.60 -7.30 32.64
C GLN A 251 -26.00 -8.25 33.68
N ARG A 252 -25.32 -9.31 33.25
CA ARG A 252 -24.62 -10.23 34.14
C ARG A 252 -23.52 -9.54 34.93
N ALA A 253 -22.66 -8.76 34.26
CA ALA A 253 -21.58 -8.02 34.91
C ALA A 253 -22.10 -7.00 35.94
N GLU A 254 -23.18 -6.29 35.62
CA GLU A 254 -23.84 -5.35 36.54
C GLU A 254 -24.44 -6.08 37.75
N THR A 255 -25.05 -7.25 37.54
CA THR A 255 -25.61 -8.07 38.62
C THR A 255 -24.53 -8.56 39.58
N LEU A 256 -23.40 -9.02 39.05
CA LEU A 256 -22.23 -9.43 39.85
C LEU A 256 -21.66 -8.24 40.64
N GLY A 257 -21.55 -7.07 39.98
CA GLY A 257 -21.13 -5.83 40.62
C GLY A 257 -22.07 -5.39 41.77
N ALA A 258 -23.38 -5.54 41.59
CA ALA A 258 -24.39 -5.25 42.62
C ALA A 258 -24.26 -6.20 43.83
N LYS A 259 -23.88 -7.46 43.60
CA LYS A 259 -23.56 -8.44 44.64
C LYS A 259 -22.19 -8.24 45.30
N ARG A 260 -21.38 -7.28 44.81
CA ARG A 260 -19.99 -7.04 45.22
C ARG A 260 -19.03 -8.19 44.87
N GLU A 261 -19.41 -9.04 43.91
CA GLU A 261 -18.56 -10.10 43.32
C GLU A 261 -17.67 -9.47 42.23
N TYR A 262 -16.80 -8.53 42.62
CA TYR A 262 -16.07 -7.68 41.67
C TYR A 262 -15.08 -8.43 40.79
N ALA A 263 -14.45 -9.49 41.29
CA ALA A 263 -13.50 -10.29 40.52
C ALA A 263 -14.18 -10.90 39.28
N ASP A 264 -15.31 -11.58 39.47
CA ASP A 264 -16.09 -12.19 38.39
C ASP A 264 -16.69 -11.11 37.48
N ALA A 265 -17.13 -9.98 38.04
CA ALA A 265 -17.68 -8.87 37.26
C ALA A 265 -16.63 -8.23 36.34
N ILE A 266 -15.40 -8.03 36.84
CA ILE A 266 -14.25 -7.53 36.07
C ILE A 266 -13.90 -8.53 34.96
N GLU A 267 -13.91 -9.83 35.24
CA GLU A 267 -13.66 -10.85 34.23
C GLU A 267 -14.71 -10.81 33.11
N GLN A 268 -16.00 -10.69 33.46
CA GLN A 268 -17.08 -10.56 32.46
C GLN A 268 -16.89 -9.34 31.55
N TYR A 269 -16.55 -8.17 32.11
CA TYR A 269 -16.25 -6.99 31.29
C TYR A 269 -14.98 -7.18 30.46
N SER A 270 -13.93 -7.79 31.01
CA SER A 270 -12.67 -8.04 30.28
C SER A 270 -12.88 -8.91 29.04
N GLN A 271 -13.69 -9.96 29.16
CA GLN A 271 -14.07 -10.82 28.03
C GLN A 271 -14.95 -10.07 27.02
N LEU A 272 -15.85 -9.21 27.49
CA LEU A 272 -16.71 -8.41 26.63
C LEU A 272 -15.92 -7.35 25.86
N GLU A 273 -14.93 -6.69 26.47
CA GLU A 273 -14.00 -5.76 25.80
C GLU A 273 -13.25 -6.45 24.66
N GLU A 274 -12.72 -7.65 24.92
CA GLU A 274 -12.01 -8.44 23.90
C GLU A 274 -12.89 -8.77 22.71
N LEU A 275 -14.12 -9.25 22.95
CA LEU A 275 -15.08 -9.53 21.88
C LEU A 275 -15.51 -8.24 21.15
N THR A 276 -15.66 -7.13 21.88
CA THR A 276 -16.07 -5.83 21.32
C THR A 276 -14.99 -5.26 20.41
N ILE A 277 -13.72 -5.34 20.80
CA ILE A 277 -12.58 -4.93 19.97
C ILE A 277 -12.47 -5.84 18.73
N ALA A 278 -12.60 -7.16 18.90
CA ALA A 278 -12.61 -8.07 17.75
C ALA A 278 -13.76 -7.80 16.77
N ALA A 279 -14.93 -7.40 17.28
CA ALA A 279 -16.06 -6.98 16.45
C ALA A 279 -15.77 -5.64 15.75
N LEU A 280 -15.17 -4.66 16.43
CA LEU A 280 -14.73 -3.40 15.81
C LEU A 280 -13.75 -3.66 14.65
N ASP A 281 -12.73 -4.49 14.88
CA ASP A 281 -11.75 -4.86 13.85
C ASP A 281 -12.40 -5.57 12.66
N TYR A 282 -13.39 -6.42 12.92
CA TYR A 282 -14.19 -7.06 11.87
C TYR A 282 -14.93 -6.02 11.00
N TYR A 283 -15.57 -5.03 11.63
CA TYR A 283 -16.30 -3.99 10.89
C TYR A 283 -15.37 -2.99 10.18
N ASP A 284 -14.22 -2.64 10.74
CA ASP A 284 -13.25 -1.77 10.07
C ASP A 284 -12.63 -2.46 8.85
N THR A 285 -12.34 -3.75 8.96
CA THR A 285 -11.77 -4.55 7.87
C THR A 285 -12.81 -5.25 7.00
N TYR A 286 -14.11 -4.95 7.19
CA TYR A 286 -15.23 -5.62 6.54
C TYR A 286 -15.09 -5.66 5.01
N ASP A 287 -14.69 -4.53 4.43
CA ASP A 287 -14.59 -4.34 2.99
C ASP A 287 -13.32 -5.01 2.40
N ARG A 288 -12.39 -5.49 3.24
CA ARG A 288 -11.11 -6.06 2.80
C ARG A 288 -11.29 -7.30 1.91
N LYS A 289 -12.28 -8.15 2.18
CA LYS A 289 -12.60 -9.30 1.32
C LYS A 289 -13.14 -8.84 -0.04
N PHE A 290 -14.04 -7.86 -0.03
CA PHE A 290 -14.60 -7.27 -1.23
C PHE A 290 -13.49 -6.70 -2.13
N PHE A 291 -12.62 -5.84 -1.58
CA PHE A 291 -11.53 -5.24 -2.35
C PHE A 291 -10.58 -6.30 -2.89
N ARG A 292 -10.21 -7.32 -2.10
CA ARG A 292 -9.36 -8.43 -2.57
C ARG A 292 -9.95 -9.15 -3.78
N ILE A 293 -11.25 -9.43 -3.78
CA ILE A 293 -11.92 -10.11 -4.90
C ILE A 293 -11.91 -9.24 -6.16
N PHE A 294 -12.33 -7.98 -6.06
CA PHE A 294 -12.48 -7.11 -7.24
C PHE A 294 -11.13 -6.65 -7.81
N VAL A 295 -10.15 -6.35 -6.97
CA VAL A 295 -8.78 -6.08 -7.41
C VAL A 295 -8.18 -7.33 -8.04
N GLY A 296 -8.34 -8.50 -7.42
CA GLY A 296 -7.88 -9.78 -7.98
C GLY A 296 -8.52 -10.09 -9.34
N LEU A 297 -9.82 -9.89 -9.48
CA LEU A 297 -10.54 -10.07 -10.75
C LEU A 297 -10.05 -9.08 -11.83
N SER A 298 -9.77 -7.83 -11.45
CA SER A 298 -9.19 -6.84 -12.36
C SER A 298 -7.83 -7.29 -12.87
N CYS A 299 -6.95 -7.73 -11.99
CA CYS A 299 -5.64 -8.28 -12.35
C CYS A 299 -5.79 -9.50 -13.28
N LEU A 300 -6.70 -10.43 -12.96
CA LEU A 300 -6.96 -11.62 -13.79
C LEU A 300 -7.46 -11.27 -15.20
N LEU A 301 -8.47 -10.41 -15.32
CA LEU A 301 -9.05 -10.02 -16.60
C LEU A 301 -8.06 -9.22 -17.45
N TRP A 302 -7.29 -8.34 -16.83
CA TRP A 302 -6.24 -7.60 -17.51
C TRP A 302 -5.14 -8.54 -18.03
N SER A 303 -4.73 -9.51 -17.22
CA SER A 303 -3.77 -10.54 -17.62
C SER A 303 -4.26 -11.37 -18.80
N LEU A 304 -5.54 -11.75 -18.79
CA LEU A 304 -6.19 -12.44 -19.90
C LEU A 304 -6.21 -11.59 -21.16
N GLU A 305 -6.44 -10.28 -21.04
CA GLU A 305 -6.41 -9.35 -22.17
C GLU A 305 -5.03 -9.27 -22.83
N ILE A 306 -3.97 -9.19 -22.02
CA ILE A 306 -2.59 -9.24 -22.49
C ILE A 306 -2.34 -10.57 -23.22
N LEU A 307 -2.73 -11.69 -22.62
CA LEU A 307 -2.54 -13.02 -23.20
C LEU A 307 -3.28 -13.18 -24.55
N CYS A 308 -4.51 -12.68 -24.65
CA CYS A 308 -5.30 -12.68 -25.89
C CYS A 308 -4.63 -11.84 -26.98
N SER A 309 -4.07 -10.69 -26.61
CA SER A 309 -3.40 -9.79 -27.55
C SER A 309 -2.10 -10.38 -28.09
N MET A 310 -1.32 -11.06 -27.23
CA MET A 310 -0.05 -11.68 -27.59
C MET A 310 -0.23 -12.96 -28.41
N LEU A 311 -1.09 -13.88 -27.95
CA LEU A 311 -1.19 -15.24 -28.52
C LEU A 311 -2.31 -15.37 -29.56
N GLY A 312 -3.37 -14.58 -29.45
CA GLY A 312 -4.53 -14.67 -30.34
C GLY A 312 -4.22 -14.27 -31.79
N GLU A 313 -3.18 -13.47 -32.03
CA GLU A 313 -2.73 -13.11 -33.38
C GLU A 313 -1.81 -14.14 -34.04
N VAL A 314 -1.02 -14.88 -33.24
CA VAL A 314 -0.08 -15.89 -33.74
C VAL A 314 -0.84 -17.03 -34.42
N GLN A 315 -2.03 -17.37 -33.91
CA GLN A 315 -2.89 -18.43 -34.44
C GLN A 315 -3.83 -17.96 -35.57
N ALA A 316 -4.17 -16.66 -35.63
CA ALA A 316 -5.03 -16.11 -36.68
C ALA A 316 -4.40 -16.17 -38.09
N GLY A 317 -3.07 -16.32 -38.18
CA GLY A 317 -2.35 -16.46 -39.45
C GLY A 317 -2.56 -17.82 -40.16
N GLN A 318 -3.17 -18.82 -39.51
CA GLN A 318 -3.31 -20.16 -40.08
C GLN A 318 -4.73 -20.59 -40.45
N GLN A 319 -5.79 -20.05 -39.84
CA GLN A 319 -7.15 -20.36 -40.23
C GLN A 319 -8.09 -19.20 -39.88
N GLN A 320 -8.51 -18.47 -40.91
CA GLN A 320 -9.60 -17.49 -40.80
C GLN A 320 -10.92 -18.28 -40.77
N VAL A 321 -11.20 -18.96 -39.66
CA VAL A 321 -12.48 -19.65 -39.47
C VAL A 321 -13.55 -18.57 -39.33
N CYS A 322 -14.36 -18.40 -40.38
CA CYS A 322 -15.63 -17.69 -40.33
C CYS A 322 -16.55 -18.40 -39.32
N ALA A 323 -16.39 -18.08 -38.03
CA ALA A 323 -17.30 -18.52 -37.00
C ALA A 323 -18.65 -17.81 -37.20
N LYS A 324 -19.72 -18.58 -37.43
CA LYS A 324 -21.10 -18.06 -37.41
C LYS A 324 -21.36 -17.40 -36.05
N PRO A 325 -22.11 -16.28 -36.01
CA PRO A 325 -22.41 -15.58 -34.76
C PRO A 325 -23.25 -16.51 -33.86
N ARG A 326 -22.72 -16.86 -32.69
CA ARG A 326 -23.50 -17.43 -31.57
C ARG A 326 -23.79 -16.34 -30.54
N PRO A 327 -24.82 -16.47 -29.70
CA PRO A 327 -25.57 -15.34 -29.15
C PRO A 327 -24.77 -14.61 -28.07
N ILE A 328 -24.01 -13.62 -28.53
CA ILE A 328 -23.22 -12.65 -27.74
C ILE A 328 -24.14 -11.64 -27.01
N GLY A 329 -25.44 -11.62 -27.31
CA GLY A 329 -26.41 -10.78 -26.62
C GLY A 329 -26.54 -11.09 -25.14
N ILE A 330 -26.43 -12.36 -24.72
CA ILE A 330 -26.67 -12.75 -23.33
C ILE A 330 -25.55 -12.29 -22.39
N CYS A 331 -24.28 -12.52 -22.73
CA CYS A 331 -23.15 -12.05 -21.90
C CYS A 331 -23.07 -10.52 -21.85
N GLN A 332 -23.32 -9.83 -22.97
CA GLN A 332 -23.38 -8.37 -22.99
C GLN A 332 -24.57 -7.84 -22.18
N LEU A 333 -25.72 -8.52 -22.22
CA LEU A 333 -26.88 -8.18 -21.39
C LEU A 333 -26.57 -8.36 -19.89
N PHE A 334 -25.89 -9.44 -19.49
CA PHE A 334 -25.45 -9.63 -18.11
C PHE A 334 -24.41 -8.59 -17.67
N LEU A 335 -23.45 -8.23 -18.53
CA LEU A 335 -22.47 -7.18 -18.23
C LEU A 335 -23.11 -5.80 -18.14
N CYS A 336 -24.06 -5.48 -19.02
CA CYS A 336 -24.85 -4.26 -18.94
C CYS A 336 -25.74 -4.24 -17.70
N GLY A 337 -26.41 -5.35 -17.38
CA GLY A 337 -27.21 -5.50 -16.16
C GLY A 337 -26.37 -5.34 -14.89
N TYR A 338 -25.18 -5.93 -14.85
CA TYR A 338 -24.22 -5.75 -13.77
C TYR A 338 -23.73 -4.30 -13.67
N GLY A 339 -23.45 -3.66 -14.80
CA GLY A 339 -23.11 -2.23 -14.86
C GLY A 339 -24.23 -1.33 -14.33
N THR A 340 -25.49 -1.64 -14.66
CA THR A 340 -26.66 -0.94 -14.11
C THR A 340 -26.76 -1.14 -12.60
N VAL A 341 -26.54 -2.35 -12.09
CA VAL A 341 -26.49 -2.61 -10.63
C VAL A 341 -25.39 -1.77 -9.97
N ILE A 342 -24.18 -1.74 -10.53
CA ILE A 342 -23.10 -0.89 -9.99
C ILE A 342 -23.51 0.58 -9.96
N PHE A 343 -24.11 1.08 -11.04
CA PHE A 343 -24.51 2.48 -11.14
C PHE A 343 -25.64 2.83 -10.17
N VAL A 344 -26.65 1.97 -10.02
CA VAL A 344 -27.75 2.13 -9.06
C VAL A 344 -27.23 2.19 -7.63
N PHE A 345 -26.23 1.37 -7.29
CA PHE A 345 -25.65 1.34 -5.94
C PHE A 345 -24.46 2.29 -5.75
N ALA A 346 -24.04 3.04 -6.77
CA ALA A 346 -22.91 3.95 -6.69
C ALA A 346 -23.16 5.12 -5.73
N TYR A 347 -24.42 5.56 -5.58
CA TYR A 347 -24.78 6.62 -4.65
C TYR A 347 -24.83 6.14 -3.19
N SER A 348 -25.13 4.85 -2.97
CA SER A 348 -25.30 4.27 -1.64
C SER A 348 -24.00 3.73 -1.03
N ARG A 349 -22.87 3.80 -1.75
CA ARG A 349 -21.59 3.22 -1.34
C ARG A 349 -20.47 4.24 -1.44
N PRO A 350 -19.38 4.08 -0.66
CA PRO A 350 -18.18 4.87 -0.86
C PRO A 350 -17.68 4.74 -2.30
N VAL A 351 -17.21 5.84 -2.88
CA VAL A 351 -16.75 5.91 -4.29
C VAL A 351 -15.69 4.84 -4.61
N SER A 352 -14.85 4.49 -3.64
CA SER A 352 -13.84 3.43 -3.78
C SER A 352 -14.44 2.08 -4.19
N HIS A 353 -15.61 1.71 -3.67
CA HIS A 353 -16.29 0.45 -4.02
C HIS A 353 -16.70 0.45 -5.49
N THR A 354 -17.32 1.55 -5.95
CA THR A 354 -17.73 1.72 -7.34
C THR A 354 -16.54 1.66 -8.29
N VAL A 355 -15.44 2.34 -7.96
CA VAL A 355 -14.20 2.31 -8.77
C VAL A 355 -13.67 0.88 -8.89
N CYS A 356 -13.59 0.14 -7.79
CA CYS A 356 -13.09 -1.24 -7.80
C CYS A 356 -14.01 -2.20 -8.58
N GLN A 357 -15.32 -2.00 -8.60
CA GLN A 357 -16.26 -2.84 -9.36
C GLN A 357 -16.31 -2.50 -10.85
N ILE A 358 -16.10 -1.23 -11.22
CA ILE A 358 -16.07 -0.79 -12.62
C ILE A 358 -14.85 -1.35 -13.34
N MET A 359 -13.68 -1.42 -12.70
CA MET A 359 -12.45 -1.91 -13.35
C MET A 359 -12.58 -3.29 -14.01
N PRO A 360 -13.02 -4.36 -13.32
CA PRO A 360 -13.18 -5.66 -13.96
C PRO A 360 -14.31 -5.65 -15.00
N LEU A 361 -15.37 -4.84 -14.79
CA LEU A 361 -16.42 -4.67 -15.79
C LEU A 361 -15.87 -4.05 -17.09
N VAL A 362 -14.99 -3.04 -17.00
CA VAL A 362 -14.35 -2.42 -18.16
C VAL A 362 -13.52 -3.44 -18.93
N PHE A 363 -12.67 -4.22 -18.26
CA PHE A 363 -11.88 -5.27 -18.93
C PHE A 363 -12.78 -6.36 -19.56
N ALA A 364 -13.83 -6.80 -18.86
CA ALA A 364 -14.77 -7.77 -19.38
C ALA A 364 -15.53 -7.24 -20.61
N LEU A 365 -16.04 -5.99 -20.55
CA LEU A 365 -16.68 -5.33 -21.68
C LEU A 365 -15.70 -5.16 -22.84
N HIS A 366 -14.45 -4.81 -22.56
CA HIS A 366 -13.43 -4.62 -23.58
C HIS A 366 -13.08 -5.92 -24.34
N LEU A 367 -12.99 -7.05 -23.61
CA LEU A 367 -12.90 -8.38 -24.21
C LEU A 367 -14.15 -8.73 -25.02
N ALA A 368 -15.33 -8.32 -24.54
CA ALA A 368 -16.62 -8.59 -25.18
C ALA A 368 -17.02 -7.59 -26.28
N TRP A 369 -16.32 -6.46 -26.46
CA TRP A 369 -16.76 -5.35 -27.31
C TRP A 369 -16.48 -5.59 -28.80
N SER A 370 -15.27 -6.07 -29.12
CA SER A 370 -14.84 -6.20 -30.53
C SER A 370 -14.82 -7.66 -30.99
N ARG A 371 -15.36 -7.91 -32.21
CA ARG A 371 -15.29 -9.23 -32.85
C ARG A 371 -13.86 -9.75 -32.96
N ARG A 372 -12.89 -8.87 -33.14
CA ARG A 372 -11.45 -9.23 -33.19
C ARG A 372 -11.00 -9.87 -31.88
N ARG A 373 -11.31 -9.26 -30.74
CA ARG A 373 -10.88 -9.75 -29.41
C ARG A 373 -11.63 -10.99 -28.98
N GLN A 374 -12.93 -11.05 -29.26
CA GLN A 374 -13.70 -12.28 -29.08
C GLN A 374 -13.08 -13.43 -29.88
N THR A 375 -12.68 -13.17 -31.14
CA THR A 375 -11.99 -14.15 -31.97
C THR A 375 -10.63 -14.53 -31.39
N GLN A 376 -9.85 -13.57 -30.88
CA GLN A 376 -8.56 -13.82 -30.22
C GLN A 376 -8.72 -14.70 -28.96
N LEU A 377 -9.71 -14.41 -28.12
CA LEU A 377 -10.03 -15.20 -26.93
C LEU A 377 -10.48 -16.61 -27.30
N LEU A 378 -11.38 -16.75 -28.27
CA LEU A 378 -11.83 -18.05 -28.76
C LEU A 378 -10.70 -18.83 -29.43
N ASN A 379 -9.81 -18.17 -30.16
CA ASN A 379 -8.63 -18.79 -30.76
C ASN A 379 -7.66 -19.24 -29.70
N LEU A 380 -7.44 -18.44 -28.65
CA LEU A 380 -6.63 -18.84 -27.51
C LEU A 380 -7.18 -20.11 -26.85
N ILE A 381 -8.48 -20.14 -26.53
CA ILE A 381 -9.16 -21.29 -25.92
C ILE A 381 -9.14 -22.52 -26.84
N LYS A 382 -9.46 -22.35 -28.12
CA LYS A 382 -9.47 -23.46 -29.09
C LYS A 382 -8.06 -23.94 -29.39
N GLY A 383 -7.10 -23.04 -29.49
CA GLY A 383 -5.71 -23.33 -29.81
C GLY A 383 -5.00 -24.06 -28.68
N THR A 384 -5.32 -23.75 -27.42
CA THR A 384 -4.85 -24.54 -26.27
C THR A 384 -5.50 -25.92 -26.25
N ALA A 385 -6.82 -26.02 -26.45
CA ALA A 385 -7.52 -27.31 -26.51
C ALA A 385 -7.06 -28.21 -27.68
N GLN A 386 -6.87 -27.63 -28.87
CA GLN A 386 -6.35 -28.34 -30.04
C GLN A 386 -4.89 -28.75 -29.86
N GLY A 387 -4.06 -27.91 -29.24
CA GLY A 387 -2.68 -28.26 -28.88
C GLY A 387 -2.60 -29.46 -27.93
N MET A 388 -3.48 -29.50 -26.92
CA MET A 388 -3.61 -30.66 -26.02
C MET A 388 -4.09 -31.91 -26.77
N CYS A 389 -5.11 -31.78 -27.62
CA CYS A 389 -5.64 -32.91 -28.41
C CYS A 389 -4.59 -33.46 -29.38
N GLN A 390 -3.84 -32.60 -30.07
CA GLN A 390 -2.73 -33.00 -30.93
C GLN A 390 -1.62 -33.69 -30.13
N ALA A 391 -1.28 -33.21 -28.93
CA ALA A 391 -0.32 -33.88 -28.05
C ALA A 391 -0.78 -35.32 -27.73
N VAL A 392 -2.04 -35.48 -27.30
CA VAL A 392 -2.62 -36.79 -26.96
C VAL A 392 -2.66 -37.72 -28.18
N CYS A 393 -2.98 -37.22 -29.37
CA CYS A 393 -3.00 -38.03 -30.59
C CYS A 393 -1.60 -38.43 -31.06
N THR A 394 -0.60 -37.53 -31.01
CA THR A 394 0.79 -37.87 -31.35
C THR A 394 1.44 -38.80 -30.32
N LEU A 395 1.01 -38.74 -29.05
CA LEU A 395 1.43 -39.67 -28.00
C LEU A 395 1.06 -41.11 -28.37
N LYS A 396 -0.11 -41.29 -29.00
CA LYS A 396 -0.63 -42.59 -29.44
C LYS A 396 0.05 -43.13 -30.70
N THR A 397 0.65 -42.29 -31.54
CA THR A 397 1.12 -42.70 -32.88
C THR A 397 2.63 -42.73 -33.05
N VAL A 398 3.39 -41.86 -32.39
CA VAL A 398 4.84 -41.67 -32.65
C VAL A 398 5.69 -41.77 -31.37
N GLY A 399 5.08 -42.17 -30.26
CA GLY A 399 5.71 -42.26 -28.95
C GLY A 399 5.83 -40.92 -28.22
N PRO A 400 6.20 -40.95 -26.93
CA PRO A 400 6.12 -39.79 -26.03
C PRO A 400 7.06 -38.63 -26.41
N LEU A 401 8.24 -38.92 -26.96
CA LEU A 401 9.26 -37.90 -27.25
C LEU A 401 8.86 -36.99 -28.43
N ALA A 402 8.33 -37.55 -29.52
CA ALA A 402 7.93 -36.79 -30.70
C ALA A 402 6.66 -35.97 -30.45
N SER A 403 5.71 -36.50 -29.67
CA SER A 403 4.54 -35.77 -29.19
C SER A 403 4.95 -34.53 -28.39
N PHE A 404 5.86 -34.70 -27.43
CA PHE A 404 6.37 -33.61 -26.61
C PHE A 404 7.04 -32.51 -27.45
N LEU A 405 7.94 -32.88 -28.38
CA LEU A 405 8.65 -31.93 -29.23
C LEU A 405 7.73 -31.08 -30.12
N SER A 406 6.56 -31.59 -30.52
CA SER A 406 5.60 -30.88 -31.37
C SER A 406 4.82 -29.78 -30.64
N VAL A 407 4.62 -29.93 -29.32
CA VAL A 407 3.84 -29.01 -28.48
C VAL A 407 4.72 -28.15 -27.57
N ALA A 408 5.94 -28.63 -27.28
CA ALA A 408 6.91 -27.98 -26.39
C ALA A 408 7.13 -26.48 -26.66
N PRO A 409 7.29 -25.99 -27.91
CA PRO A 409 7.52 -24.55 -28.14
C PRO A 409 6.32 -23.68 -27.74
N ARG A 410 5.09 -24.15 -27.97
CA ARG A 410 3.87 -23.41 -27.61
C ARG A 410 3.62 -23.44 -26.12
N LEU A 411 3.82 -24.61 -25.50
CA LEU A 411 3.72 -24.77 -24.05
C LEU A 411 4.76 -23.90 -23.34
N LEU A 412 5.99 -23.83 -23.87
CA LEU A 412 7.07 -23.02 -23.32
C LEU A 412 6.74 -21.52 -23.37
N ILE A 413 6.15 -21.02 -24.46
CA ILE A 413 5.72 -19.61 -24.56
C ILE A 413 4.60 -19.31 -23.55
N VAL A 414 3.58 -20.16 -23.46
CA VAL A 414 2.47 -19.96 -22.52
C VAL A 414 2.97 -20.02 -21.08
N LEU A 415 3.78 -21.01 -20.74
CA LEU A 415 4.39 -21.17 -19.43
C LEU A 415 5.26 -19.96 -19.08
N ASN A 416 6.07 -19.47 -20.01
CA ASN A 416 6.92 -18.30 -19.79
C ASN A 416 6.07 -17.03 -19.54
N CYS A 417 5.00 -16.81 -20.30
CA CYS A 417 4.07 -15.69 -20.06
C CYS A 417 3.39 -15.77 -18.68
N VAL A 418 2.92 -16.96 -18.28
CA VAL A 418 2.29 -17.17 -16.97
C VAL A 418 3.33 -16.97 -15.86
N CYS A 419 4.52 -17.54 -15.98
CA CYS A 419 5.60 -17.35 -15.02
C CYS A 419 6.00 -15.88 -14.87
N ILE A 420 6.13 -15.13 -15.97
CA ILE A 420 6.41 -13.69 -15.91
C ILE A 420 5.29 -12.96 -15.17
N LEU A 421 4.02 -13.26 -15.49
CA LEU A 421 2.87 -12.63 -14.85
C LEU A 421 2.81 -12.92 -13.34
N GLU A 422 3.02 -14.17 -12.94
CA GLU A 422 3.08 -14.57 -11.53
C GLU A 422 4.24 -13.89 -10.80
N LEU A 423 5.43 -13.82 -11.42
CA LEU A 423 6.57 -13.10 -10.84
C LEU A 423 6.31 -11.60 -10.71
N LEU A 424 5.53 -11.00 -11.60
CA LEU A 424 5.12 -9.60 -11.48
C LEU A 424 4.14 -9.41 -10.30
N ILE A 425 3.21 -10.34 -10.10
CA ILE A 425 2.30 -10.33 -8.95
C ILE A 425 3.09 -10.53 -7.64
N TRP A 426 4.04 -11.47 -7.62
CA TRP A 426 4.91 -11.69 -6.47
C TRP A 426 5.90 -10.53 -6.25
N GLY A 427 6.18 -9.76 -7.30
CA GLY A 427 6.97 -8.54 -7.26
C GLY A 427 6.45 -7.49 -6.27
N PHE A 428 5.15 -7.50 -5.96
CA PHE A 428 4.55 -6.63 -4.93
C PHE A 428 5.00 -7.00 -3.51
N SER A 429 5.30 -8.27 -3.26
CA SER A 429 5.80 -8.75 -1.97
C SER A 429 7.33 -8.83 -1.95
N HIS A 430 7.94 -9.28 -3.05
CA HIS A 430 9.35 -9.56 -3.16
C HIS A 430 9.92 -8.91 -4.43
N ARG A 431 10.65 -7.81 -4.25
CA ARG A 431 11.24 -7.04 -5.37
C ARG A 431 12.13 -7.90 -6.28
N SER A 432 12.83 -8.90 -5.73
CA SER A 432 13.67 -9.82 -6.51
C SER A 432 12.90 -10.60 -7.58
N CYS A 433 11.59 -10.80 -7.43
CA CYS A 433 10.76 -11.41 -8.46
C CYS A 433 10.68 -10.55 -9.73
N LEU A 434 10.75 -9.22 -9.61
CA LEU A 434 10.79 -8.31 -10.77
C LEU A 434 12.11 -8.45 -11.55
N SER A 435 13.22 -8.72 -10.85
CA SER A 435 14.51 -9.03 -11.48
C SER A 435 14.46 -10.36 -12.21
N ALA A 436 13.89 -11.39 -11.59
CA ALA A 436 13.69 -12.69 -12.22
C ALA A 436 12.80 -12.56 -13.48
N ALA A 437 11.70 -11.81 -13.39
CA ALA A 437 10.82 -11.53 -14.54
C ALA A 437 11.57 -10.81 -15.68
N SER A 438 12.39 -9.80 -15.34
CA SER A 438 13.20 -9.07 -16.32
C SER A 438 14.22 -9.97 -17.02
N ILE A 439 14.87 -10.88 -16.28
CA ILE A 439 15.78 -11.88 -16.85
C ILE A 439 15.02 -12.84 -17.77
N LEU A 440 13.83 -13.32 -17.41
CA LEU A 440 13.02 -14.18 -18.26
C LEU A 440 12.64 -13.49 -19.58
N VAL A 441 12.25 -12.21 -19.52
CA VAL A 441 11.92 -11.40 -20.71
C VAL A 441 13.14 -11.17 -21.61
N SER A 442 14.36 -11.18 -21.06
CA SER A 442 15.60 -11.04 -21.85
C SER A 442 15.78 -12.17 -22.88
N ILE A 443 15.21 -13.35 -22.61
CA ILE A 443 15.33 -14.57 -23.44
C ILE A 443 14.36 -14.53 -24.64
N TRP A 444 13.40 -13.60 -24.66
CA TRP A 444 12.35 -13.51 -25.69
C TRP A 444 12.85 -13.55 -27.15
N PRO A 445 13.95 -12.88 -27.54
CA PRO A 445 14.47 -12.94 -28.92
C PRO A 445 14.92 -14.33 -29.36
N LEU A 446 15.24 -15.23 -28.42
CA LEU A 446 15.59 -16.62 -28.68
C LEU A 446 14.34 -17.49 -28.86
N LEU A 447 13.27 -17.19 -28.14
CA LEU A 447 11.99 -17.91 -28.18
C LEU A 447 11.17 -17.55 -29.42
N ASP A 448 11.13 -16.27 -29.80
CA ASP A 448 10.40 -15.78 -30.97
C ASP A 448 11.36 -15.34 -32.08
N ARG A 449 11.57 -16.22 -33.06
CA ARG A 449 12.39 -15.93 -34.25
C ARG A 449 11.85 -14.78 -35.11
N SER A 450 10.60 -14.33 -34.91
CA SER A 450 10.04 -13.18 -35.61
C SER A 450 10.40 -11.84 -34.95
N PHE A 451 10.76 -11.85 -33.66
CA PHE A 451 11.15 -10.67 -32.91
C PHE A 451 12.38 -10.00 -33.53
N GLY A 452 12.30 -8.71 -33.87
CA GLY A 452 13.42 -7.95 -34.45
C GLY A 452 13.92 -8.50 -35.80
N ARG A 453 13.07 -9.16 -36.60
CA ARG A 453 13.46 -9.69 -37.92
C ARG A 453 14.02 -8.57 -38.81
N GLY A 454 15.25 -8.76 -39.31
CA GLY A 454 15.96 -7.74 -40.11
C GLY A 454 16.62 -6.61 -39.31
N ARG A 455 16.56 -6.64 -37.97
CA ARG A 455 17.11 -5.60 -37.08
C ARG A 455 18.03 -6.22 -36.04
N LYS A 456 19.26 -6.57 -36.44
CA LYS A 456 20.26 -7.23 -35.56
C LYS A 456 20.55 -6.44 -34.28
N THR A 457 20.63 -5.12 -34.38
CA THR A 457 20.85 -4.21 -33.24
C THR A 457 19.75 -4.34 -32.18
N LEU A 458 18.48 -4.46 -32.57
CA LEU A 458 17.36 -4.58 -31.64
C LEU A 458 17.40 -5.92 -30.89
N ARG A 459 17.75 -7.01 -31.58
CA ARG A 459 17.91 -8.34 -30.97
C ARG A 459 19.03 -8.38 -29.94
N PHE A 460 20.06 -7.54 -30.11
CA PHE A 460 21.19 -7.44 -29.20
C PHE A 460 20.92 -6.49 -28.02
N LEU A 461 20.32 -5.32 -28.27
CA LEU A 461 20.04 -4.33 -27.22
C LEU A 461 18.93 -4.78 -26.26
N TRP A 462 18.00 -5.63 -26.69
CA TRP A 462 16.89 -6.08 -25.87
C TRP A 462 17.33 -6.87 -24.62
N PRO A 463 18.09 -7.99 -24.75
CA PRO A 463 18.56 -8.72 -23.57
C PRO A 463 19.40 -7.84 -22.64
N PHE A 464 20.25 -6.98 -23.20
CA PHE A 464 21.08 -6.06 -22.43
C PHE A 464 20.23 -5.10 -21.57
N ALA A 465 19.20 -4.47 -22.16
CA ALA A 465 18.30 -3.58 -21.44
C ALA A 465 17.52 -4.30 -20.35
N CYS A 466 17.04 -5.52 -20.62
CA CYS A 466 16.33 -6.34 -19.62
C CYS A 466 17.22 -6.75 -18.44
N ILE A 467 18.48 -7.13 -18.70
CA ILE A 467 19.45 -7.49 -17.64
C ILE A 467 19.81 -6.24 -16.82
N LEU A 468 20.01 -5.10 -17.47
CA LEU A 468 20.27 -3.84 -16.77
C LEU A 468 19.08 -3.44 -15.87
N LEU A 469 17.86 -3.60 -16.37
CA LEU A 469 16.63 -3.37 -15.58
C LEU A 469 16.52 -4.34 -14.40
N ALA A 470 16.99 -5.59 -14.54
CA ALA A 470 16.97 -6.59 -13.48
C ALA A 470 17.86 -6.23 -12.28
N VAL A 471 18.83 -5.33 -12.43
CA VAL A 471 19.66 -4.86 -11.32
C VAL A 471 18.85 -4.01 -10.35
N PHE A 472 17.94 -3.17 -10.85
CA PHE A 472 17.25 -2.17 -10.04
C PHE A 472 16.42 -2.76 -8.88
N PRO A 473 15.61 -3.82 -9.05
CA PRO A 473 14.85 -4.39 -7.94
C PRO A 473 15.72 -5.11 -6.90
N LEU A 474 16.98 -5.45 -7.21
CA LEU A 474 17.94 -6.04 -6.27
C LEU A 474 18.71 -4.99 -5.45
N LEU A 475 18.63 -3.71 -5.84
CA LEU A 475 19.23 -2.65 -5.05
C LEU A 475 18.52 -2.54 -3.69
N PRO A 476 19.27 -2.27 -2.61
CA PRO A 476 18.70 -2.15 -1.27
C PRO A 476 17.60 -1.08 -1.26
N VAL A 477 16.54 -1.36 -0.50
CA VAL A 477 15.36 -0.47 -0.37
C VAL A 477 15.67 0.76 0.50
N SER A 478 16.87 0.83 1.10
CA SER A 478 17.22 1.82 2.10
C SER A 478 17.04 3.25 1.56
N SER A 479 16.14 3.98 2.21
CA SER A 479 15.92 5.43 2.08
C SER A 479 17.20 6.24 2.32
N SER A 480 18.23 5.63 2.88
CA SER A 480 19.54 6.22 3.20
C SER A 480 20.37 6.64 1.98
N ILE A 481 20.18 6.03 0.80
CA ILE A 481 20.90 6.41 -0.44
C ILE A 481 19.99 7.26 -1.33
N TYR A 482 19.55 8.40 -0.81
CA TYR A 482 18.91 9.43 -1.63
C TYR A 482 19.95 10.06 -2.57
N SER A 483 20.00 9.58 -3.81
CA SER A 483 20.85 10.15 -4.88
C SER A 483 20.02 10.93 -5.89
N PRO A 484 19.78 12.24 -5.66
CA PRO A 484 19.12 13.11 -6.63
C PRO A 484 19.88 13.14 -7.95
N PHE A 485 21.21 12.98 -7.92
CA PHE A 485 22.01 12.85 -9.14
C PHE A 485 21.57 11.66 -9.98
N LEU A 486 21.26 10.52 -9.38
CA LEU A 486 20.77 9.33 -10.09
C LEU A 486 19.38 9.59 -10.70
N VAL A 487 18.50 10.28 -9.97
CA VAL A 487 17.15 10.65 -10.46
C VAL A 487 17.24 11.65 -11.61
N THR A 488 18.09 12.66 -11.50
CA THR A 488 18.32 13.65 -12.56
C THR A 488 18.98 13.00 -13.77
N PHE A 489 19.99 12.16 -13.56
CA PHE A 489 20.65 11.42 -14.64
C PHE A 489 19.67 10.48 -15.35
N GLY A 490 18.81 9.76 -14.61
CA GLY A 490 17.73 8.94 -15.16
C GLY A 490 16.72 9.75 -15.98
N GLY A 491 16.30 10.91 -15.47
CA GLY A 491 15.41 11.83 -16.20
C GLY A 491 16.03 12.37 -17.49
N LEU A 492 17.30 12.78 -17.45
CA LEU A 492 18.03 13.29 -18.62
C LEU A 492 18.25 12.20 -19.67
N THR A 493 18.66 11.00 -19.25
CA THR A 493 18.86 9.86 -20.17
C THR A 493 17.56 9.45 -20.85
N LEU A 494 16.45 9.33 -20.12
CA LEU A 494 15.12 9.08 -20.70
C LEU A 494 14.73 10.14 -21.71
N SER A 495 14.98 11.42 -21.40
CA SER A 495 14.65 12.55 -22.27
C SER A 495 15.45 12.52 -23.58
N VAL A 496 16.74 12.18 -23.52
CA VAL A 496 17.59 12.02 -24.71
C VAL A 496 17.12 10.83 -25.55
N ILE A 497 16.81 9.69 -24.93
CA ILE A 497 16.31 8.50 -25.62
C ILE A 497 14.99 8.83 -26.34
N SER A 498 14.05 9.49 -25.67
CA SER A 498 12.78 9.91 -26.26
C SER A 498 12.97 10.91 -27.40
N ALA A 499 13.84 11.91 -27.26
CA ALA A 499 14.14 12.88 -28.32
C ALA A 499 14.76 12.22 -29.56
N VAL A 500 15.71 11.29 -29.37
CA VAL A 500 16.34 10.54 -30.47
C VAL A 500 15.33 9.63 -31.17
N PHE A 501 14.43 8.97 -30.42
CA PHE A 501 13.37 8.15 -30.99
C PHE A 501 12.44 8.99 -31.88
N VAL A 502 12.00 10.15 -31.39
CA VAL A 502 11.11 11.05 -32.12
C VAL A 502 11.79 11.62 -33.35
N TRP A 503 13.06 12.02 -33.24
CA TRP A 503 13.88 12.47 -34.37
C TRP A 503 13.99 11.41 -35.46
N ARG A 504 14.24 10.15 -35.10
CA ARG A 504 14.32 9.05 -36.07
C ARG A 504 12.98 8.73 -36.72
N VAL A 505 11.88 8.76 -35.96
CA VAL A 505 10.53 8.59 -36.50
C VAL A 505 10.23 9.71 -37.51
N PHE A 506 10.52 10.95 -37.13
CA PHE A 506 10.31 12.15 -37.96
C PHE A 506 11.09 12.09 -39.28
N ILE A 507 12.36 11.68 -39.26
CA ILE A 507 13.18 11.51 -40.47
C ILE A 507 12.71 10.33 -41.34
N SER A 508 12.20 9.27 -40.73
CA SER A 508 11.82 8.05 -41.46
C SER A 508 10.49 8.17 -42.22
N THR A 509 9.61 9.09 -41.84
CA THR A 509 8.30 9.28 -42.47
C THR A 509 8.33 10.43 -43.47
N GLN A 510 8.35 10.12 -44.76
CA GLN A 510 8.15 11.11 -45.82
C GLN A 510 6.70 11.66 -45.79
N LEU A 511 6.60 12.99 -45.86
CA LEU A 511 5.43 13.86 -46.05
C LEU A 511 4.44 14.13 -44.88
N GLN A 512 4.49 15.39 -44.42
CA GLN A 512 3.39 16.38 -44.29
C GLN A 512 2.22 16.11 -43.33
N VAL A 513 1.97 14.89 -42.86
CA VAL A 513 0.89 14.64 -41.90
C VAL A 513 1.41 14.79 -40.46
N LYS A 514 1.39 16.07 -40.05
CA LYS A 514 1.27 16.58 -38.68
C LYS A 514 2.55 16.65 -37.83
N CYS A 515 3.26 17.77 -37.98
CA CYS A 515 4.12 18.36 -36.93
C CYS A 515 3.46 18.37 -35.53
N ARG A 516 2.12 18.42 -35.45
CA ARG A 516 1.35 18.37 -34.19
C ARG A 516 1.54 17.09 -33.36
N TYR A 517 1.86 15.93 -33.96
CA TYR A 517 2.13 14.70 -33.19
C TYR A 517 3.61 14.52 -32.83
N ALA A 518 4.52 15.26 -33.46
CA ALA A 518 5.94 15.27 -33.12
C ALA A 518 6.24 16.19 -31.92
N ILE A 519 5.50 17.28 -31.77
CA ILE A 519 5.65 18.24 -30.66
C ILE A 519 5.36 17.57 -29.31
N LEU A 520 4.33 16.72 -29.24
CA LEU A 520 3.87 16.14 -27.97
C LEU A 520 4.94 15.25 -27.30
N PRO A 521 5.62 14.32 -27.99
CA PRO A 521 6.76 13.59 -27.43
C PRO A 521 7.95 14.47 -27.03
N PHE A 522 8.25 15.54 -27.76
CA PHE A 522 9.31 16.50 -27.37
C PHE A 522 8.94 17.25 -26.10
N VAL A 523 7.68 17.67 -25.97
CA VAL A 523 7.13 18.30 -24.76
C VAL A 523 7.18 17.32 -23.57
N MET A 524 6.83 16.05 -23.79
CA MET A 524 6.93 15.02 -22.74
C MET A 524 8.39 14.75 -22.34
N SER A 525 9.31 14.70 -23.29
CA SER A 525 10.76 14.55 -23.03
C SER A 525 11.29 15.74 -22.23
N PHE A 526 10.92 16.97 -22.60
CA PHE A 526 11.25 18.17 -21.84
C PHE A 526 10.71 18.10 -20.41
N PHE A 527 9.47 17.68 -20.20
CA PHE A 527 8.90 17.53 -18.87
C PHE A 527 9.58 16.45 -18.02
N VAL A 528 10.10 15.37 -18.61
CA VAL A 528 10.86 14.34 -17.88
C VAL A 528 12.23 14.89 -17.47
N ALA A 529 12.92 15.62 -18.36
CA ALA A 529 14.18 16.28 -18.04
C ALA A 529 14.02 17.30 -16.92
N VAL A 530 13.00 18.17 -17.02
CA VAL A 530 12.75 19.20 -16.02
C VAL A 530 12.27 18.60 -14.69
N ALA A 531 11.49 17.52 -14.71
CA ALA A 531 11.14 16.80 -13.48
C ALA A 531 12.38 16.21 -12.79
N GLY A 532 13.29 15.59 -13.56
CA GLY A 532 14.57 15.12 -13.02
C GLY A 532 15.44 16.25 -12.46
N LEU A 533 15.45 17.42 -13.12
CA LEU A 533 16.17 18.61 -12.68
C LEU A 533 15.54 19.22 -11.41
N ALA A 534 14.21 19.21 -11.32
CA ALA A 534 13.45 19.77 -10.19
C ALA A 534 13.80 19.07 -8.87
N VAL A 535 14.08 17.76 -8.89
CA VAL A 535 14.53 17.01 -7.70
C VAL A 535 15.88 17.55 -7.20
N LEU A 536 16.81 17.84 -8.10
CA LEU A 536 18.13 18.40 -7.75
C LEU A 536 18.02 19.85 -7.28
N VAL A 537 17.17 20.65 -7.93
CA VAL A 537 16.86 22.03 -7.51
C VAL A 537 16.21 22.03 -6.12
N THR A 538 15.26 21.14 -5.85
CA THR A 538 14.58 21.03 -4.55
C THR A 538 15.56 20.72 -3.43
N ARG A 539 16.54 19.83 -3.66
CA ARG A 539 17.64 19.59 -2.71
C ARG A 539 18.51 20.83 -2.51
N SER A 540 18.89 21.54 -3.58
CA SER A 540 19.66 22.80 -3.43
C SER A 540 18.83 23.92 -2.77
N SER A 541 17.50 23.79 -2.79
CA SER A 541 16.56 24.77 -2.24
C SER A 541 16.23 24.50 -0.77
N THR A 542 16.53 23.35 -0.18
CA THR A 542 16.42 23.19 1.28
C THR A 542 17.43 24.07 2.04
N SER A 543 18.48 24.53 1.35
CA SER A 543 19.38 25.60 1.82
C SER A 543 19.00 27.03 1.39
N VAL A 544 17.88 27.24 0.68
CA VAL A 544 17.48 28.55 0.13
C VAL A 544 15.99 28.87 0.44
N ALA A 545 15.69 30.16 0.59
CA ALA A 545 14.46 30.76 1.10
C ALA A 545 13.09 30.12 0.68
N PRO A 546 12.03 30.27 1.50
CA PRO A 546 10.69 29.68 1.31
C PRO A 546 9.99 29.97 -0.04
N VAL A 547 10.44 30.97 -0.78
CA VAL A 547 9.95 31.30 -2.14
C VAL A 547 10.26 30.18 -3.14
N ALA A 548 11.42 29.53 -3.03
CA ALA A 548 11.82 28.43 -3.92
C ALA A 548 10.90 27.22 -3.77
N ARG A 549 10.45 26.92 -2.54
CA ARG A 549 9.52 25.81 -2.24
C ARG A 549 8.16 26.00 -2.93
N ARG A 550 7.59 27.21 -2.87
CA ARG A 550 6.31 27.51 -3.55
C ARG A 550 6.44 27.49 -5.07
N ALA A 551 7.57 27.99 -5.61
CA ALA A 551 7.84 27.96 -7.04
C ALA A 551 7.93 26.51 -7.57
N VAL A 552 8.63 25.62 -6.86
CA VAL A 552 8.72 24.19 -7.20
C VAL A 552 7.35 23.51 -7.13
N GLN A 553 6.52 23.85 -6.15
CA GLN A 553 5.20 23.26 -5.97
C GLN A 553 4.21 23.72 -7.06
N LEU A 554 4.16 25.02 -7.36
CA LEU A 554 3.40 25.58 -8.48
C LEU A 554 3.87 25.01 -9.81
N PHE A 555 5.19 24.83 -9.98
CA PHE A 555 5.78 24.21 -11.16
C PHE A 555 5.35 22.74 -11.30
N SER A 556 5.41 21.97 -10.21
CA SER A 556 5.01 20.55 -10.20
C SER A 556 3.52 20.39 -10.55
N TRP A 557 2.65 21.23 -9.99
CA TRP A 557 1.22 21.25 -10.30
C TRP A 557 0.95 21.66 -11.75
N SER A 558 1.68 22.66 -12.27
CA SER A 558 1.57 23.06 -13.68
C SER A 558 2.02 21.94 -14.63
N SER A 559 3.07 21.19 -14.29
CA SER A 559 3.55 20.05 -15.07
C SER A 559 2.53 18.89 -15.10
N LEU A 560 1.85 18.64 -13.97
CA LEU A 560 0.79 17.63 -13.87
C LEU A 560 -0.45 18.03 -14.69
N GLY A 561 -0.91 19.27 -14.55
CA GLY A 561 -2.04 19.80 -15.33
C GLY A 561 -1.79 19.75 -16.84
N THR A 562 -0.56 20.06 -17.27
CA THR A 562 -0.19 20.03 -18.69
C THR A 562 -0.10 18.60 -19.23
N ARG A 563 0.32 17.62 -18.42
CA ARG A 563 0.31 16.19 -18.78
C ARG A 563 -1.11 15.64 -18.94
N CYS A 564 -2.02 15.99 -18.03
CA CYS A 564 -3.43 15.60 -18.13
C CYS A 564 -4.09 16.19 -19.39
N TYR A 565 -3.87 17.48 -19.68
CA TYR A 565 -4.36 18.12 -20.90
C TYR A 565 -3.80 17.44 -22.16
N SER A 566 -2.50 17.14 -22.16
CA SER A 566 -1.82 16.47 -23.27
C SER A 566 -2.32 15.06 -23.52
N LEU A 567 -2.62 14.29 -22.46
CA LEU A 567 -3.15 12.93 -22.55
C LEU A 567 -4.59 12.96 -23.07
N VAL A 568 -5.44 13.85 -22.53
CA VAL A 568 -6.82 14.05 -22.98
C VAL A 568 -6.85 14.51 -24.44
N TYR A 569 -5.96 15.41 -24.83
CA TYR A 569 -5.83 15.89 -26.21
C TYR A 569 -5.32 14.79 -27.15
N PHE A 570 -4.36 13.95 -26.72
CA PHE A 570 -3.88 12.80 -27.49
C PHE A 570 -5.01 11.80 -27.74
N TYR A 571 -5.76 11.41 -26.71
CA TYR A 571 -6.91 10.52 -26.87
C TYR A 571 -7.99 11.17 -27.76
N ALA A 572 -8.38 12.42 -27.53
CA ALA A 572 -9.38 13.13 -28.34
C ALA A 572 -8.97 13.27 -29.82
N SER A 573 -7.68 13.47 -30.11
CA SER A 573 -7.16 13.62 -31.48
C SER A 573 -6.91 12.29 -32.19
N VAL A 574 -6.68 11.20 -31.45
CA VAL A 574 -6.72 9.82 -31.98
C VAL A 574 -8.17 9.47 -32.34
N PHE A 575 -9.15 9.73 -31.45
CA PHE A 575 -10.57 9.47 -31.70
C PHE A 575 -11.15 10.28 -32.87
N SER A 576 -10.74 11.54 -33.07
CA SER A 576 -11.17 12.36 -34.22
C SER A 576 -10.49 11.95 -35.54
N GLY A 577 -9.24 11.49 -35.50
CA GLY A 577 -8.52 10.96 -36.66
C GLY A 577 -9.13 9.67 -37.24
N TYR A 578 -9.74 8.84 -36.39
CA TYR A 578 -10.49 7.66 -36.84
C TYR A 578 -11.79 8.01 -37.59
N LYS A 579 -12.48 9.11 -37.24
CA LYS A 579 -13.66 9.59 -37.98
C LYS A 579 -13.29 10.15 -39.36
N TRP A 580 -12.19 10.91 -39.45
CA TRP A 580 -11.75 11.51 -40.70
C TRP A 580 -11.24 10.45 -41.69
N SER A 581 -10.41 9.50 -41.23
CA SER A 581 -9.89 8.41 -42.07
C SER A 581 -10.96 7.47 -42.61
N PHE A 582 -12.08 7.28 -41.92
CA PHE A 582 -13.20 6.47 -42.40
C PHE A 582 -13.99 7.17 -43.53
N GLN A 583 -14.10 8.50 -43.48
CA GLN A 583 -14.74 9.31 -44.55
C GLN A 583 -13.85 9.42 -45.79
N THR A 584 -12.54 9.62 -45.63
CA THR A 584 -11.59 9.63 -46.77
C THR A 584 -11.44 8.24 -47.39
N TRP A 585 -11.44 7.17 -46.59
CA TRP A 585 -11.39 5.79 -47.08
C TRP A 585 -12.64 5.40 -47.88
N ARG A 586 -13.84 5.92 -47.54
CA ARG A 586 -15.05 5.75 -48.36
C ARG A 586 -14.96 6.48 -49.71
N GLN A 587 -14.48 7.72 -49.75
CA GLN A 587 -14.37 8.47 -51.00
C GLN A 587 -13.27 7.93 -51.93
N ILE A 588 -12.12 7.51 -51.38
CA ILE A 588 -11.02 6.94 -52.17
C ILE A 588 -11.38 5.58 -52.77
N ASN A 589 -12.14 4.74 -52.07
CA ASN A 589 -12.56 3.43 -52.58
C ASN A 589 -13.67 3.50 -53.64
N TYR A 590 -14.55 4.51 -53.61
CA TYR A 590 -15.54 4.71 -54.68
C TYR A 590 -14.89 5.18 -56.00
N GLY A 591 -13.85 6.02 -55.93
CA GLY A 591 -13.08 6.43 -57.12
C GLY A 591 -12.19 5.32 -57.70
N THR A 592 -11.57 4.50 -56.84
CA THR A 592 -10.66 3.42 -57.28
C THR A 592 -11.37 2.14 -57.74
N LEU A 593 -12.63 1.90 -57.36
CA LEU A 593 -13.42 0.79 -57.89
C LEU A 593 -13.82 0.99 -59.37
N LYS A 594 -13.97 2.24 -59.84
CA LYS A 594 -14.25 2.53 -61.26
C LYS A 594 -13.03 2.38 -62.17
N GLN A 595 -11.82 2.64 -61.67
CA GLN A 595 -10.58 2.45 -62.45
C GLN A 595 -10.00 1.02 -62.39
N ARG A 596 -10.31 0.24 -61.34
CA ARG A 596 -9.79 -1.14 -61.18
C ARG A 596 -10.55 -2.23 -61.92
N ALA A 597 -11.67 -1.90 -62.57
CA ALA A 597 -12.33 -2.80 -63.51
C ALA A 597 -11.62 -2.89 -64.89
N TYR A 598 -10.69 -1.96 -65.17
CA TYR A 598 -10.02 -1.88 -66.49
C TYR A 598 -8.55 -2.34 -66.49
N ALA A 599 -7.95 -2.61 -65.33
CA ALA A 599 -6.52 -2.93 -65.20
C ALA A 599 -6.27 -4.20 -64.37
N ARG A 600 -6.89 -5.31 -64.77
CA ARG A 600 -6.61 -6.66 -64.24
C ARG A 600 -6.02 -7.56 -65.32
N GLU A 601 -4.90 -7.13 -65.87
CA GLU A 601 -3.91 -8.02 -66.46
C GLU A 601 -2.54 -7.53 -66.00
N THR A 602 -1.71 -8.47 -65.55
CA THR A 602 -0.29 -8.35 -65.15
C THR A 602 0.07 -8.00 -63.69
N THR A 603 0.78 -8.98 -63.10
CA THR A 603 1.77 -8.93 -62.02
C THR A 603 1.35 -8.95 -60.53
N HIS A 604 1.62 -10.12 -59.95
CA HIS A 604 1.76 -10.42 -58.54
C HIS A 604 3.13 -9.92 -58.02
N SER A 605 3.16 -9.22 -56.87
CA SER A 605 4.18 -9.29 -55.79
C SER A 605 4.41 -7.94 -55.10
N LYS A 606 4.70 -8.00 -53.80
CA LYS A 606 5.06 -6.91 -52.86
C LYS A 606 3.93 -6.06 -52.28
N ARG A 607 3.34 -6.52 -51.17
CA ARG A 607 2.84 -5.68 -50.06
C ARG A 607 2.63 -6.51 -48.78
N LYS A 608 3.70 -6.75 -48.02
CA LYS A 608 3.66 -7.20 -46.62
C LYS A 608 4.85 -6.61 -45.88
N ASN A 609 4.72 -5.42 -45.29
CA ASN A 609 5.72 -4.90 -44.34
C ASN A 609 5.26 -3.79 -43.38
N VAL A 610 3.96 -3.46 -43.31
CA VAL A 610 3.51 -2.27 -42.53
C VAL A 610 2.85 -2.61 -41.18
N TYR A 611 2.51 -3.88 -40.89
CA TYR A 611 1.72 -4.25 -39.68
C TYR A 611 2.51 -4.93 -38.54
N ALA A 612 3.84 -5.00 -38.62
CA ALA A 612 4.64 -5.74 -37.61
C ALA A 612 5.07 -4.92 -36.38
N ASN A 613 4.98 -3.58 -36.41
CA ASN A 613 5.52 -2.73 -35.33
C ASN A 613 4.53 -2.39 -34.20
N SER A 614 3.24 -2.73 -34.30
CA SER A 614 2.27 -2.44 -33.22
C SER A 614 2.28 -3.48 -32.08
N ARG A 615 2.85 -4.68 -32.31
CA ARG A 615 2.86 -5.80 -31.34
C ARG A 615 3.78 -5.62 -30.14
N HIS A 616 4.71 -4.67 -30.21
CA HIS A 616 5.75 -4.49 -29.20
C HIS A 616 5.50 -3.30 -28.27
N PHE A 617 4.50 -2.47 -28.56
CA PHE A 617 4.22 -1.24 -27.82
C PHE A 617 3.44 -1.50 -26.52
N ASP A 618 2.59 -2.53 -26.49
CA ASP A 618 1.73 -2.84 -25.33
C ASP A 618 2.54 -3.41 -24.13
N VAL A 619 3.66 -4.11 -24.39
CA VAL A 619 4.59 -4.59 -23.34
C VAL A 619 5.46 -3.45 -22.79
N LEU A 620 5.70 -2.38 -23.56
CA LEU A 620 6.52 -1.25 -23.14
C LEU A 620 5.74 -0.29 -22.23
N CYS A 621 4.44 -0.11 -22.45
CA CYS A 621 3.57 0.61 -21.51
C CYS A 621 3.53 -0.07 -20.13
N PHE A 622 3.73 -1.39 -20.07
CA PHE A 622 3.71 -2.18 -18.84
C PHE A 622 4.90 -1.89 -17.91
N LEU A 623 6.11 -1.69 -18.45
CA LEU A 623 7.30 -1.41 -17.63
C LEU A 623 7.40 0.08 -17.20
N SER A 624 6.87 1.00 -18.01
CA SER A 624 6.98 2.43 -17.74
C SER A 624 5.91 2.96 -16.75
N PHE A 625 4.81 2.24 -16.53
CA PHE A 625 3.77 2.64 -15.57
C PHE A 625 4.01 2.10 -14.15
N TYR A 626 4.91 1.12 -14.00
CA TYR A 626 5.19 0.44 -12.74
C TYR A 626 6.50 0.88 -12.07
N SER A 627 7.32 1.72 -12.73
CA SER A 627 8.58 2.23 -12.18
C SER A 627 8.48 3.67 -11.63
N SER A 628 7.26 4.15 -11.36
CA SER A 628 6.98 5.49 -10.82
C SER A 628 6.15 5.40 -9.56
#